data_AF-A0A955BRW9-F1
#
_entry.id   AF-A0A955BRW9-F1
#
_cell.length_a   1.000
_cell.length_b   1.000
_cell.length_c   1.000
_cell.angle_alpha   90.00
_cell.angle_beta   90.00
_cell.angle_gamma   90.00
#
_symmetry.space_group_name_H-M   'P 1'
#
loop_
_entity.id
_entity.type
_entity.pdbx_description
1 polymer ?
#
loop_
_entity_poly.entity_id
_entity_poly.type
_entity_poly.pdbx_seq_one_letter_code
_entity_poly.pdbx_strand_id
1 'polypeptide(L)'
;MRFRLITIAYGFALVAAGMSELGPWLGVVFAGIVGKYWYDADKTGSFRPRNSMVVVCIVALLSGLVLLFLFPAFNASRNATPRLACQHNAINLVLAMMAYRDAHGAFPSSAEFTGDSAYPCSWRVALLPHWGESDDFAASYNRNEPWDSPANLRFAKSTSVFGSTGLQCPAYQYHGVHGDAEDAHWFQVELPTEGGNSKSNELVLIEATEMGVPWTEPRDVSFDQAVELLTTSNDAGHLQIFDSHFTVSRPDTPMRHVVFLGPQDYQIRYVGQFDDPADARAMLRSGSNDEDFARLASRQRPQGWRTEIKWPRVYGAVMLAGVTLAPAIPLWRRRRARQLAAGG
;
A
#
# COMPACT_ATOMS: atom_id res chain seq x y z
N MET A 1 0.04 26.91 -48.68
CA MET A 1 -0.12 27.11 -47.22
C MET A 1 1.28 27.36 -46.65
N ARG A 2 1.61 28.56 -46.16
CA ARG A 2 2.90 28.76 -45.46
C ARG A 2 2.73 28.25 -44.04
N PHE A 3 3.10 27.00 -43.79
CA PHE A 3 3.21 26.46 -42.43
C PHE A 3 4.27 27.28 -41.70
N ARG A 4 3.84 28.10 -40.75
CA ARG A 4 4.77 28.79 -39.86
C ARG A 4 5.30 27.74 -38.88
N LEU A 5 6.61 27.77 -38.60
CA LEU A 5 7.27 26.86 -37.66
C LEU A 5 6.51 26.76 -36.32
N ILE A 6 5.95 27.88 -35.87
CA ILE A 6 5.10 27.99 -34.68
C ILE A 6 3.86 27.08 -34.69
N THR A 7 3.21 26.88 -35.85
CA THR A 7 2.00 26.05 -35.94
C THR A 7 2.33 24.57 -35.79
N ILE A 8 3.47 24.14 -36.34
CA ILE A 8 3.98 22.78 -36.20
C ILE A 8 4.40 22.55 -34.74
N ALA A 9 5.17 23.47 -34.16
CA ALA A 9 5.57 23.42 -32.75
C ALA A 9 4.37 23.36 -31.80
N TYR A 10 3.31 24.13 -32.06
CA TYR A 10 2.06 24.07 -31.32
C TYR A 10 1.40 22.69 -31.40
N GLY A 11 1.30 22.11 -32.60
CA GLY A 11 0.72 20.78 -32.79
C GLY A 11 1.46 19.71 -31.97
N PHE A 12 2.79 19.72 -32.01
CA PHE A 12 3.62 18.82 -31.19
C PHE A 12 3.42 19.06 -29.69
N ALA A 13 3.43 20.32 -29.24
CA ALA A 13 3.21 20.65 -27.83
C ALA A 13 1.84 20.19 -27.34
N LEU A 14 0.79 20.35 -28.16
CA LEU A 14 -0.58 19.95 -27.82
C LEU A 14 -0.72 18.42 -27.75
N VAL A 15 -0.11 17.69 -28.68
CA VAL A 15 -0.08 16.22 -28.64
C VAL A 15 0.72 15.74 -27.44
N ALA A 16 1.90 16.28 -27.19
CA ALA A 16 2.75 15.90 -26.05
C ALA A 16 2.05 16.16 -24.71
N ALA A 17 1.47 17.34 -24.53
CA ALA A 17 0.73 17.67 -23.32
C ALA A 17 -0.53 16.80 -23.17
N GLY A 18 -1.26 16.54 -24.26
CA GLY A 18 -2.41 15.65 -24.26
C GLY A 18 -2.04 14.23 -23.84
N MET A 19 -0.94 13.70 -24.38
CA MET A 19 -0.46 12.34 -24.07
C MET A 19 0.05 12.21 -22.63
N SER A 20 0.68 13.24 -22.08
CA SER A 20 1.13 13.28 -20.68
C SER A 20 -0.02 13.12 -19.70
N GLU A 21 -1.12 13.86 -19.92
CA GLU A 21 -2.21 13.94 -18.95
C GLU A 21 -3.30 12.88 -19.18
N LEU A 22 -3.66 12.64 -20.44
CA LEU A 22 -4.79 11.78 -20.81
C LEU A 22 -4.35 10.38 -21.28
N GLY A 23 -3.03 10.15 -21.39
CA GLY A 23 -2.45 8.94 -21.95
C GLY A 23 -2.36 8.96 -23.48
N PRO A 24 -1.70 7.94 -24.08
CA PRO A 24 -1.28 8.00 -25.49
C PRO A 24 -2.44 8.19 -26.48
N TRP A 25 -3.50 7.40 -26.35
CA TRP A 25 -4.60 7.40 -27.32
C TRP A 25 -5.55 8.57 -27.14
N LEU A 26 -6.02 8.81 -25.91
CA LEU A 26 -6.93 9.91 -25.61
C LEU A 26 -6.25 11.27 -25.80
N GLY A 27 -4.95 11.37 -25.51
CA GLY A 27 -4.17 12.58 -25.73
C GLY A 27 -4.09 12.99 -27.20
N VAL A 28 -3.85 12.04 -28.10
CA VAL A 28 -3.82 12.29 -29.55
C VAL A 28 -5.20 12.71 -30.07
N VAL A 29 -6.27 12.04 -29.64
CA VAL A 29 -7.65 12.38 -30.03
C VAL A 29 -8.01 13.79 -29.54
N PHE A 30 -7.71 14.10 -28.27
CA PHE A 30 -7.91 15.42 -27.69
C PHE A 30 -7.18 16.50 -28.48
N ALA A 31 -5.90 16.28 -28.78
CA ALA A 31 -5.09 17.21 -29.56
C ALA A 31 -5.63 17.42 -30.98
N GLY A 32 -6.15 16.36 -31.62
CA GLY A 32 -6.81 16.44 -32.92
C GLY A 32 -8.07 17.31 -32.90
N ILE A 33 -8.93 17.13 -31.89
CA ILE A 33 -10.17 17.91 -31.73
C ILE A 33 -9.84 19.39 -31.50
N VAL A 34 -8.94 19.68 -30.55
CA VAL A 34 -8.51 21.05 -30.23
C VAL A 34 -7.80 21.70 -31.42
N GLY A 35 -6.92 20.96 -32.11
CA GLY A 35 -6.22 21.43 -33.30
C GLY A 35 -7.19 21.77 -34.44
N LYS A 36 -8.15 20.88 -34.73
CA LYS A 36 -9.19 21.12 -35.74
C LYS A 36 -10.03 22.34 -35.40
N TYR A 37 -10.44 22.48 -34.15
CA TYR A 37 -11.20 23.64 -33.67
C TYR A 37 -10.46 24.95 -33.96
N TRP A 38 -9.17 25.04 -33.58
CA TRP A 38 -8.38 26.24 -33.82
C TRP A 38 -8.10 26.51 -35.29
N TYR A 39 -7.94 25.45 -36.09
CA TYR A 39 -7.82 25.56 -37.54
C TYR A 39 -9.08 26.17 -38.17
N ASP A 40 -10.26 25.67 -37.79
CA ASP A 40 -11.54 26.17 -38.30
C ASP A 40 -11.78 27.63 -37.83
N ALA A 41 -11.39 27.97 -36.59
CA ALA A 41 -11.50 29.32 -36.04
C ALA A 41 -10.61 30.35 -36.75
N ASP A 42 -9.37 30.00 -37.11
CA ASP A 42 -8.47 30.88 -37.87
C ASP A 42 -8.96 31.04 -39.33
N LYS A 43 -9.41 29.95 -39.96
CA LYS A 43 -9.82 29.95 -41.38
C LYS A 43 -11.12 30.70 -41.64
N THR A 44 -12.11 30.56 -40.77
CA THR A 44 -13.43 31.21 -40.94
C THR A 44 -13.43 32.67 -40.52
N GLY A 45 -12.39 33.14 -39.83
CA GLY A 45 -12.36 34.48 -39.21
C GLY A 45 -13.50 34.71 -38.20
N SER A 46 -14.27 33.67 -37.89
CA SER A 46 -15.51 33.71 -37.12
C SER A 46 -15.28 33.62 -35.62
N PHE A 47 -14.03 33.80 -35.16
CA PHE A 47 -13.66 33.80 -33.75
C PHE A 47 -14.52 34.81 -32.98
N ARG A 48 -15.63 34.33 -32.42
CA ARG A 48 -16.53 35.04 -31.53
C ARG A 48 -16.06 34.68 -30.12
N PRO A 49 -15.32 35.57 -29.43
CA PRO A 49 -14.67 35.24 -28.17
C PRO A 49 -15.67 34.71 -27.14
N ARG A 50 -16.92 35.18 -27.16
CA ARG A 50 -17.98 34.68 -26.29
C ARG A 50 -18.35 33.21 -26.51
N ASN A 51 -18.45 32.72 -27.75
CA ASN A 51 -18.85 31.33 -28.00
C ASN A 51 -17.64 30.39 -28.01
N SER A 52 -16.51 30.89 -28.50
CA SER A 52 -15.27 30.13 -28.60
C SER A 52 -14.64 29.82 -27.25
N MET A 53 -14.56 30.83 -26.39
CA MET A 53 -14.04 30.67 -25.03
C MET A 53 -15.00 29.81 -24.20
N VAL A 54 -16.31 29.98 -24.37
CA VAL A 54 -17.32 29.16 -23.66
C VAL A 54 -17.21 27.68 -24.03
N VAL A 55 -17.05 27.32 -25.31
CA VAL A 55 -16.94 25.89 -25.70
C VAL A 55 -15.64 25.27 -25.20
N VAL A 56 -14.50 25.97 -25.30
CA VAL A 56 -13.22 25.43 -24.78
C VAL A 56 -13.23 25.37 -23.25
N CYS A 57 -13.78 26.38 -22.58
CA CYS A 57 -13.97 26.36 -21.13
C CYS A 57 -14.92 25.24 -20.70
N ILE A 58 -16.02 25.00 -21.41
CA ILE A 58 -16.94 23.89 -21.12
C ILE A 58 -16.24 22.56 -21.33
N VAL A 59 -15.48 22.37 -22.41
CA VAL A 59 -14.76 21.10 -22.64
C VAL A 59 -13.69 20.87 -21.58
N ALA A 60 -12.90 21.89 -21.22
CA ALA A 60 -11.88 21.81 -20.18
C ALA A 60 -12.48 21.61 -18.78
N LEU A 61 -13.63 22.24 -18.50
CA LEU A 61 -14.32 22.15 -17.23
C LEU A 61 -15.07 20.82 -17.11
N LEU A 62 -15.66 20.30 -18.19
CA LEU A 62 -16.26 18.96 -18.25
C LEU A 62 -15.21 17.86 -18.19
N SER A 63 -14.07 17.99 -18.86
CA SER A 63 -12.98 17.00 -18.73
C SER A 63 -12.38 17.03 -17.32
N GLY A 64 -12.20 18.22 -16.73
CA GLY A 64 -11.83 18.38 -15.33
C GLY A 64 -12.84 17.76 -14.37
N LEU A 65 -14.15 17.97 -14.59
CA LEU A 65 -15.22 17.39 -13.78
C LEU A 65 -15.29 15.86 -13.92
N VAL A 66 -15.19 15.34 -15.13
CA VAL A 66 -15.23 13.89 -15.42
C VAL A 66 -14.03 13.19 -14.77
N LEU A 67 -12.84 13.81 -14.80
CA LEU A 67 -11.66 13.34 -14.08
C LEU A 67 -11.83 13.43 -12.56
N LEU A 68 -12.52 14.45 -12.05
CA LEU A 68 -12.79 14.62 -10.62
C LEU A 68 -13.82 13.58 -10.09
N PHE A 69 -14.88 13.32 -10.85
CA PHE A 69 -16.02 12.49 -10.42
C PHE A 69 -15.81 10.98 -10.67
N LEU A 70 -15.02 10.57 -11.67
CA LEU A 70 -14.75 9.15 -11.93
C LEU A 70 -13.62 8.56 -11.07
N PHE A 71 -12.84 9.40 -10.37
CA PHE A 71 -11.58 8.97 -9.75
C PHE A 71 -11.67 8.20 -8.42
N PRO A 72 -12.60 8.50 -7.49
CA PRO A 72 -12.67 7.73 -6.24
C PRO A 72 -13.13 6.28 -6.48
N ALA A 73 -14.07 6.09 -7.41
CA ALA A 73 -14.74 4.81 -7.62
C ALA A 73 -13.88 3.77 -8.36
N PHE A 74 -12.98 4.18 -9.25
CA PHE A 74 -12.15 3.24 -10.02
C PHE A 74 -10.85 2.82 -9.31
N ASN A 75 -10.32 3.63 -8.38
CA ASN A 75 -9.07 3.31 -7.67
C ASN A 75 -9.29 2.59 -6.33
N ALA A 76 -10.49 2.72 -5.74
CA ALA A 76 -10.84 2.00 -4.51
C ALA A 76 -10.79 0.47 -4.67
N SER A 77 -10.99 -0.06 -5.88
CA SER A 77 -11.03 -1.53 -6.10
C SER A 77 -9.66 -2.20 -6.18
N ARG A 78 -8.57 -1.46 -6.45
CA ARG A 78 -7.22 -2.05 -6.57
C ARG A 78 -6.38 -1.98 -5.30
N ASN A 79 -6.73 -1.09 -4.38
CA ASN A 79 -5.90 -0.81 -3.20
C ASN A 79 -6.51 -1.29 -1.87
N ALA A 80 -7.72 -1.87 -1.87
CA ALA A 80 -8.33 -2.53 -0.72
C ALA A 80 -7.93 -4.02 -0.57
N THR A 81 -7.17 -4.56 -1.52
CA THR A 81 -6.79 -5.97 -1.64
C THR A 81 -5.73 -6.46 -0.64
N PRO A 82 -4.71 -5.67 -0.23
CA PRO A 82 -3.60 -6.20 0.57
C PRO A 82 -3.99 -6.55 2.01
N ARG A 83 -4.80 -5.71 2.68
CA ARG A 83 -5.25 -5.97 4.06
C ARG A 83 -6.06 -7.26 4.16
N LEU A 84 -7.00 -7.47 3.25
CA LEU A 84 -7.82 -8.69 3.22
C LEU A 84 -6.95 -9.93 2.97
N ALA A 85 -5.94 -9.82 2.11
CA ALA A 85 -4.98 -10.90 1.89
C ALA A 85 -4.15 -11.19 3.15
N CYS A 86 -3.65 -10.17 3.86
CA CYS A 86 -2.93 -10.38 5.12
C CYS A 86 -3.83 -10.95 6.22
N GLN A 87 -5.11 -10.56 6.27
CA GLN A 87 -6.09 -11.15 7.17
C GLN A 87 -6.33 -12.63 6.85
N HIS A 88 -6.43 -13.01 5.58
CA HIS A 88 -6.52 -14.41 5.18
C HIS A 88 -5.26 -15.18 5.60
N ASN A 89 -4.08 -14.59 5.41
CA ASN A 89 -2.83 -15.19 5.87
C ASN A 89 -2.78 -15.37 7.39
N ALA A 90 -3.28 -14.41 8.17
CA ALA A 90 -3.44 -14.53 9.61
C ALA A 90 -4.37 -15.69 10.00
N ILE A 91 -5.46 -15.91 9.24
CA ILE A 91 -6.36 -17.06 9.45
C ILE A 91 -5.61 -18.38 9.20
N ASN A 92 -4.85 -18.49 8.11
CA ASN A 92 -4.08 -19.70 7.82
C ASN A 92 -3.02 -19.96 8.92
N LEU A 93 -2.40 -18.89 9.43
CA LEU A 93 -1.48 -18.94 10.57
C LEU A 93 -2.13 -19.46 11.84
N VAL A 94 -3.31 -18.94 12.18
CA VAL A 94 -4.10 -19.43 13.31
C VAL A 94 -4.41 -20.92 13.16
N LEU A 95 -4.88 -21.35 11.99
CA LEU A 95 -5.25 -22.75 11.74
C LEU A 95 -4.05 -23.68 11.90
N ALA A 96 -2.89 -23.31 11.36
CA ALA A 96 -1.68 -24.09 11.51
C ALA A 96 -1.20 -24.12 12.97
N MET A 97 -1.26 -23.00 13.69
CA MET A 97 -0.89 -22.94 15.12
C MET A 97 -1.78 -23.84 15.98
N MET A 98 -3.09 -23.83 15.72
CA MET A 98 -4.04 -24.72 16.40
C MET A 98 -3.74 -26.19 16.07
N ALA A 99 -3.48 -26.52 14.80
CA ALA A 99 -3.12 -27.88 14.40
C ALA A 99 -1.80 -28.35 15.03
N TYR A 100 -0.79 -27.49 15.14
CA TYR A 100 0.44 -27.78 15.88
C TYR A 100 0.14 -28.06 17.35
N ARG A 101 -0.62 -27.18 18.02
CA ARG A 101 -0.99 -27.36 19.42
C ARG A 101 -1.76 -28.65 19.65
N ASP A 102 -2.71 -28.98 18.78
CA ASP A 102 -3.51 -30.20 18.91
C ASP A 102 -2.64 -31.47 18.78
N ALA A 103 -1.55 -31.40 18.00
CA ALA A 103 -0.57 -32.49 17.86
C ALA A 103 0.47 -32.54 19.00
N HIS A 104 0.87 -31.39 19.55
CA HIS A 104 2.00 -31.25 20.47
C HIS A 104 1.62 -30.89 21.92
N GLY A 105 0.34 -30.60 22.18
CA GLY A 105 -0.22 -30.25 23.49
C GLY A 105 -0.01 -28.80 23.94
N ALA A 106 0.76 -28.00 23.20
CA ALA A 106 1.02 -26.58 23.46
C ALA A 106 1.40 -25.85 22.16
N PHE A 107 1.31 -24.52 22.14
CA PHE A 107 1.83 -23.74 21.02
C PHE A 107 3.36 -23.85 20.93
N PRO A 108 3.94 -23.68 19.72
CA PRO A 108 5.39 -23.74 19.56
C PRO A 108 6.04 -22.57 20.29
N SER A 109 7.14 -22.84 20.98
CA SER A 109 8.04 -21.83 21.53
C SER A 109 8.81 -21.13 20.42
N SER A 110 9.38 -19.95 20.69
CA SER A 110 10.13 -19.16 19.68
C SER A 110 11.24 -19.98 19.01
N ALA A 111 11.95 -20.79 19.81
CA ALA A 111 13.03 -21.68 19.40
C ALA A 111 12.67 -23.14 19.71
N GLU A 112 12.29 -23.90 18.68
CA GLU A 112 11.86 -25.29 18.81
C GLU A 112 13.01 -26.27 18.54
N PHE A 113 13.15 -27.26 19.42
CA PHE A 113 14.02 -28.40 19.20
C PHE A 113 13.18 -29.52 18.58
N THR A 114 13.52 -29.92 17.35
CA THR A 114 12.79 -30.98 16.65
C THR A 114 13.61 -32.26 16.59
N GLY A 115 13.10 -33.33 17.22
CA GLY A 115 13.79 -34.62 17.28
C GLY A 115 15.10 -34.56 18.05
N ASP A 116 16.14 -35.22 17.53
CA ASP A 116 17.47 -35.30 18.16
C ASP A 116 18.43 -34.17 17.71
N SER A 117 17.93 -33.12 17.05
CA SER A 117 18.79 -32.04 16.59
C SER A 117 19.39 -31.25 17.76
N ALA A 118 20.68 -30.96 17.67
CA ALA A 118 21.38 -30.07 18.58
C ALA A 118 21.09 -28.58 18.32
N TYR A 119 20.42 -28.25 17.21
CA TYR A 119 20.16 -26.87 16.79
C TYR A 119 18.66 -26.58 16.84
N PRO A 120 18.23 -25.53 17.57
CA PRO A 120 16.83 -25.12 17.54
C PRO A 120 16.51 -24.46 16.19
N CYS A 121 15.25 -24.59 15.76
CA CYS A 121 14.72 -23.87 14.62
C CYS A 121 13.62 -22.89 15.05
N SER A 122 13.34 -21.90 14.20
CA SER A 122 12.20 -20.99 14.37
C SER A 122 10.89 -21.76 14.43
N TRP A 123 9.95 -21.33 15.28
CA TRP A 123 8.59 -21.84 15.28
C TRP A 123 7.96 -21.83 13.88
N ARG A 124 8.34 -20.86 13.03
CA ARG A 124 7.84 -20.73 11.65
C ARG A 124 8.24 -21.94 10.80
N VAL A 125 9.41 -22.52 11.07
CA VAL A 125 9.88 -23.76 10.43
C VAL A 125 9.19 -24.98 11.04
N ALA A 126 9.04 -25.01 12.37
CA ALA A 126 8.34 -26.08 13.07
C ALA A 126 6.85 -26.18 12.67
N LEU A 127 6.27 -25.07 12.24
CA LEU A 127 4.88 -24.97 11.81
C LEU A 127 4.63 -25.51 10.40
N LEU A 128 5.68 -25.63 9.58
CA LEU A 128 5.55 -26.03 8.17
C LEU A 128 4.77 -27.34 8.00
N PRO A 129 4.98 -28.44 8.74
CA PRO A 129 4.20 -29.68 8.55
C PRO A 129 2.69 -29.52 8.80
N HIS A 130 2.27 -28.44 9.47
CA HIS A 130 0.88 -28.13 9.77
C HIS A 130 0.27 -27.12 8.78
N TRP A 131 1.03 -26.72 7.76
CA TRP A 131 0.56 -25.87 6.68
C TRP A 131 0.12 -26.72 5.48
N GLY A 132 -1.00 -26.38 4.85
CA GLY A 132 -1.72 -27.28 3.92
C GLY A 132 -1.03 -27.67 2.60
N GLU A 133 0.22 -27.28 2.34
CA GLU A 133 0.96 -27.52 1.06
C GLU A 133 2.50 -27.52 1.21
N SER A 134 3.06 -27.88 2.36
CA SER A 134 4.47 -27.56 2.72
C SER A 134 5.41 -28.73 2.96
N ASP A 135 5.00 -29.97 2.68
CA ASP A 135 5.87 -31.15 2.85
C ASP A 135 7.18 -31.02 2.05
N ASP A 136 7.12 -30.51 0.82
CA ASP A 136 8.30 -30.28 -0.03
C ASP A 136 9.21 -29.17 0.51
N PHE A 137 8.63 -28.15 1.15
CA PHE A 137 9.38 -27.03 1.73
C PHE A 137 10.03 -27.42 3.06
N ALA A 138 9.33 -28.18 3.89
CA ALA A 138 9.86 -28.71 5.14
C ALA A 138 11.08 -29.61 4.90
N ALA A 139 11.10 -30.36 3.79
CA ALA A 139 12.23 -31.20 3.39
C ALA A 139 13.48 -30.40 2.97
N SER A 140 13.33 -29.13 2.61
CA SER A 140 14.43 -28.28 2.15
C SER A 140 15.23 -27.63 3.28
N TYR A 141 14.69 -27.60 4.50
CA TYR A 141 15.38 -27.06 5.68
C TYR A 141 16.23 -28.13 6.36
N ASN A 142 17.54 -27.89 6.51
CA ASN A 142 18.44 -28.82 7.18
C ASN A 142 18.38 -28.63 8.70
N ARG A 143 17.63 -29.49 9.38
CA ARG A 143 17.46 -29.47 10.83
C ARG A 143 18.75 -29.81 11.61
N ASN A 144 19.75 -30.42 10.98
CA ASN A 144 21.02 -30.78 11.63
C ASN A 144 22.07 -29.66 11.56
N GLU A 145 21.71 -28.50 11.04
CA GLU A 145 22.55 -27.31 10.97
C GLU A 145 21.83 -26.12 11.65
N PRO A 146 22.58 -25.12 12.13
CA PRO A 146 21.98 -23.92 12.68
C PRO A 146 21.20 -23.15 11.61
N TRP A 147 20.27 -22.30 12.04
CA TRP A 147 19.39 -21.53 11.15
C TRP A 147 20.15 -20.58 10.21
N ASP A 148 21.34 -20.14 10.61
CA ASP A 148 22.24 -19.23 9.90
C ASP A 148 23.28 -19.96 9.04
N SER A 149 23.17 -21.29 8.89
CA SER A 149 24.03 -22.04 7.99
C SER A 149 23.84 -21.58 6.54
N PRO A 150 24.87 -21.66 5.67
CA PRO A 150 24.71 -21.32 4.26
C PRO A 150 23.61 -22.10 3.54
N ALA A 151 23.25 -23.30 4.01
CA ALA A 151 22.14 -24.09 3.47
C ALA A 151 20.79 -23.50 3.90
N ASN A 152 20.61 -23.25 5.20
CA ASN A 152 19.35 -22.74 5.75
C ASN A 152 19.09 -21.26 5.38
N LEU A 153 20.14 -20.45 5.23
CA LEU A 153 20.00 -19.08 4.70
C LEU A 153 19.52 -19.06 3.25
N ARG A 154 19.93 -20.01 2.40
CA ARG A 154 19.40 -20.11 1.03
C ARG A 154 17.91 -20.41 1.02
N PHE A 155 17.47 -21.24 1.96
CA PHE A 155 16.06 -21.53 2.17
C PHE A 155 15.30 -20.30 2.67
N ALA A 156 15.87 -19.54 3.61
CA ALA A 156 15.28 -18.30 4.13
C ALA A 156 14.99 -17.27 3.02
N LYS A 157 15.87 -17.22 2.01
CA LYS A 157 15.77 -16.31 0.85
C LYS A 157 14.82 -16.78 -0.25
N SER A 158 14.22 -17.97 -0.13
CA SER A 158 13.36 -18.54 -1.16
C SER A 158 11.96 -17.92 -1.11
N THR A 159 11.66 -17.05 -2.07
CA THR A 159 10.34 -16.38 -2.23
C THR A 159 9.19 -17.34 -2.49
N SER A 160 9.47 -18.56 -2.96
CA SER A 160 8.44 -19.59 -3.20
C SER A 160 7.79 -20.10 -1.92
N VAL A 161 8.55 -20.20 -0.82
CA VAL A 161 8.04 -20.63 0.49
C VAL A 161 7.21 -19.50 1.09
N PHE A 162 7.70 -18.27 0.99
CA PHE A 162 7.09 -17.10 1.61
C PHE A 162 5.75 -16.70 0.95
N GLY A 163 5.67 -16.83 -0.38
CA GLY A 163 4.44 -16.58 -1.14
C GLY A 163 3.39 -17.70 -1.02
N SER A 164 3.80 -18.96 -0.83
CA SER A 164 2.87 -20.11 -0.72
C SER A 164 2.37 -20.32 0.71
N THR A 165 3.20 -20.06 1.72
CA THR A 165 2.83 -20.21 3.12
C THR A 165 2.04 -19.03 3.67
N GLY A 166 1.87 -17.93 2.93
CA GLY A 166 1.16 -16.75 3.44
C GLY A 166 1.83 -16.10 4.67
N LEU A 167 3.02 -16.54 5.09
CA LEU A 167 3.78 -15.92 6.17
C LEU A 167 4.24 -14.50 5.80
N GLN A 168 4.17 -14.13 4.52
CA GLN A 168 4.31 -12.77 4.05
C GLN A 168 2.95 -12.06 3.97
N CYS A 169 2.77 -10.96 4.68
CA CYS A 169 1.65 -10.04 4.42
C CYS A 169 1.88 -9.30 3.08
N PRO A 170 1.00 -9.42 2.05
CA PRO A 170 1.16 -8.73 0.77
C PRO A 170 1.19 -7.20 0.85
N ALA A 171 0.81 -6.60 1.98
CA ALA A 171 0.95 -5.16 2.20
C ALA A 171 2.43 -4.71 2.18
N TYR A 172 3.39 -5.63 2.27
CA TYR A 172 4.82 -5.32 2.22
C TYR A 172 5.31 -4.61 0.97
N GLN A 173 4.63 -4.81 -0.15
CA GLN A 173 4.97 -4.14 -1.40
C GLN A 173 4.66 -2.63 -1.36
N TYR A 174 3.88 -2.19 -0.37
CA TYR A 174 3.54 -0.80 -0.12
C TYR A 174 4.38 -0.19 1.02
N HIS A 175 5.27 -0.99 1.61
CA HIS A 175 6.27 -0.58 2.57
C HIS A 175 7.49 -0.12 1.74
N GLY A 176 7.99 1.10 1.99
CA GLY A 176 9.03 1.70 1.15
C GLY A 176 10.34 0.90 1.14
N VAL A 177 11.10 1.04 0.04
CA VAL A 177 12.53 0.71 -0.26
C VAL A 177 13.16 -0.62 0.23
N HIS A 178 12.71 -1.26 1.30
CA HIS A 178 13.31 -2.47 1.89
C HIS A 178 12.29 -3.61 1.95
N GLY A 179 11.73 -3.94 0.78
CA GLY A 179 10.93 -5.14 0.57
C GLY A 179 11.82 -6.35 0.37
N ASP A 180 12.72 -6.64 1.31
CA ASP A 180 13.48 -7.87 1.26
C ASP A 180 12.54 -9.00 1.67
N ALA A 181 12.15 -9.83 0.71
CA ALA A 181 11.27 -10.99 0.90
C ALA A 181 11.86 -12.08 1.84
N GLU A 182 12.93 -11.73 2.54
CA GLU A 182 13.68 -12.55 3.48
C GLU A 182 13.18 -12.35 4.92
N ASP A 183 12.58 -11.19 5.23
CA ASP A 183 12.17 -10.81 6.59
C ASP A 183 10.86 -11.48 7.04
N ALA A 184 10.81 -11.91 8.30
CA ALA A 184 9.62 -12.39 8.97
C ALA A 184 8.60 -11.28 9.15
N HIS A 185 7.32 -11.57 8.88
CA HIS A 185 6.23 -10.59 9.06
C HIS A 185 5.37 -10.85 10.30
N TRP A 186 5.52 -12.02 10.93
CA TRP A 186 4.75 -12.43 12.10
C TRP A 186 5.69 -12.84 13.20
N PHE A 187 5.46 -12.34 14.40
CA PHE A 187 6.28 -12.59 15.57
C PHE A 187 5.42 -13.00 16.75
N GLN A 188 5.91 -13.95 17.55
CA GLN A 188 5.37 -14.16 18.88
C GLN A 188 5.71 -12.97 19.77
N VAL A 189 4.80 -12.59 20.66
CA VAL A 189 5.07 -11.62 21.71
C VAL A 189 5.45 -12.37 22.97
N GLU A 190 6.66 -12.14 23.46
CA GLU A 190 7.12 -12.71 24.72
C GLU A 190 6.38 -12.06 25.89
N LEU A 191 5.21 -12.61 26.25
CA LEU A 191 4.42 -12.10 27.35
C LEU A 191 5.16 -12.31 28.69
N PRO A 192 5.15 -11.31 29.59
CA PRO A 192 5.72 -11.47 30.93
C PRO A 192 4.85 -12.46 31.71
N THR A 193 5.28 -13.71 31.79
CA THR A 193 4.64 -14.77 32.58
C THR A 193 5.43 -15.04 33.85
N GLU A 194 4.74 -15.31 34.95
CA GLU A 194 5.36 -15.87 36.15
C GLU A 194 5.67 -17.35 35.89
N GLY A 195 6.95 -17.70 35.72
CA GLY A 195 7.38 -19.10 35.69
C GLY A 195 8.23 -19.55 34.50
N GLY A 196 8.50 -18.69 33.51
CA GLY A 196 9.58 -18.92 32.52
C GLY A 196 9.43 -20.12 31.59
N ASN A 197 8.27 -20.77 31.53
CA ASN A 197 8.06 -21.90 30.61
C ASN A 197 7.78 -21.39 29.19
N SER A 198 8.57 -21.85 28.24
CA SER A 198 8.51 -21.47 26.82
C SER A 198 7.31 -22.04 26.06
N LYS A 199 6.56 -22.97 26.66
CA LYS A 199 5.36 -23.60 26.08
C LYS A 199 4.11 -23.13 26.81
N SER A 200 3.24 -22.44 26.08
CA SER A 200 2.01 -21.83 26.57
C SER A 200 0.81 -22.34 25.78
N ASN A 201 -0.35 -22.41 26.43
CA ASN A 201 -1.65 -22.63 25.78
C ASN A 201 -2.30 -21.32 25.33
N GLU A 202 -1.62 -20.20 25.58
CA GLU A 202 -1.99 -18.87 25.12
C GLU A 202 -0.81 -18.25 24.37
N LEU A 203 -1.08 -17.64 23.23
CA LEU A 203 -0.06 -17.03 22.39
C LEU A 203 -0.60 -15.72 21.82
N VAL A 204 0.26 -14.70 21.78
CA VAL A 204 -0.02 -13.47 21.06
C VAL A 204 0.96 -13.38 19.90
N LEU A 205 0.42 -13.23 18.69
CA LEU A 205 1.19 -12.92 17.51
C LEU A 205 0.95 -11.48 17.11
N ILE A 206 2.02 -10.78 16.74
CA ILE A 206 1.95 -9.44 16.20
C ILE A 206 2.55 -9.44 14.80
N GLU A 207 1.85 -8.82 13.89
CA GLU A 207 2.38 -8.51 12.57
C GLU A 207 3.39 -7.37 12.71
N ALA A 208 4.61 -7.56 12.22
CA ALA A 208 5.67 -6.56 12.19
C ALA A 208 6.57 -6.70 10.97
N THR A 209 7.28 -5.65 10.58
CA THR A 209 8.14 -5.64 9.40
C THR A 209 9.40 -4.85 9.70
N GLU A 210 10.42 -4.90 8.85
CA GLU A 210 11.68 -4.16 9.04
C GLU A 210 12.42 -4.53 10.34
N MET A 211 12.13 -5.70 10.89
CA MET A 211 12.79 -6.22 12.10
C MET A 211 14.18 -6.80 11.81
N GLY A 212 14.53 -6.96 10.53
CA GLY A 212 15.78 -7.60 10.09
C GLY A 212 15.92 -9.02 10.64
N VAL A 213 14.82 -9.77 10.65
CA VAL A 213 14.74 -11.15 11.16
C VAL A 213 14.40 -12.05 10.00
N PRO A 214 15.33 -12.86 9.48
CA PRO A 214 14.97 -13.90 8.53
C PRO A 214 13.97 -14.86 9.17
N TRP A 215 12.97 -15.33 8.43
CA TRP A 215 11.92 -16.17 9.03
C TRP A 215 12.39 -17.52 9.60
N THR A 216 13.57 -17.99 9.20
CA THR A 216 14.22 -19.18 9.79
C THR A 216 14.90 -18.90 11.13
N GLU A 217 15.18 -17.63 11.45
CA GLU A 217 15.77 -17.21 12.71
C GLU A 217 14.75 -17.41 13.86
N PRO A 218 15.10 -18.15 14.93
CA PRO A 218 14.26 -18.35 16.10
C PRO A 218 14.32 -17.12 17.03
N ARG A 219 13.98 -15.96 16.48
CA ARG A 219 13.90 -14.69 17.20
C ARG A 219 12.50 -14.12 17.04
N ASP A 220 11.93 -13.74 18.18
CA ASP A 220 10.63 -13.10 18.29
C ASP A 220 10.76 -11.72 18.97
N VAL A 221 9.64 -11.06 19.24
CA VAL A 221 9.64 -9.71 19.82
C VAL A 221 9.38 -9.77 21.33
N SER A 222 10.20 -9.03 22.07
CA SER A 222 9.95 -8.81 23.50
C SER A 222 8.65 -8.04 23.72
N PHE A 223 8.09 -8.14 24.92
CA PHE A 223 6.88 -7.38 25.28
C PHE A 223 7.02 -5.87 25.05
N ASP A 224 8.17 -5.28 25.42
CA ASP A 224 8.39 -3.85 25.26
C ASP A 224 8.57 -3.45 23.78
N GLN A 225 9.21 -4.30 22.95
CA GLN A 225 9.24 -4.09 21.50
C GLN A 225 7.83 -4.15 20.91
N ALA A 226 7.00 -5.11 21.33
CA ALA A 226 5.61 -5.17 20.88
C ALA A 226 4.79 -3.93 21.29
N VAL A 227 5.07 -3.34 22.46
CA VAL A 227 4.49 -2.06 22.89
C VAL A 227 4.98 -0.91 22.00
N GLU A 228 6.27 -0.88 21.65
CA GLU A 228 6.84 0.11 20.73
C GLU A 228 6.17 0.05 19.34
N LEU A 229 5.96 -1.17 18.83
CA LEU A 229 5.24 -1.44 17.58
C LEU A 229 3.82 -0.87 17.59
N LEU A 230 3.14 -0.90 18.74
CA LEU A 230 1.79 -0.37 18.92
C LEU A 230 1.73 1.11 19.32
N THR A 231 2.85 1.82 19.44
CA THR A 231 2.86 3.21 19.92
C THR A 231 3.64 4.16 19.01
N THR A 232 4.92 3.91 18.80
CA THR A 232 5.84 4.84 18.13
C THR A 232 6.30 4.34 16.78
N SER A 233 6.19 3.04 16.53
CA SER A 233 6.73 2.46 15.30
C SER A 233 5.93 2.89 14.06
N ASN A 234 6.66 3.40 13.07
CA ASN A 234 6.10 3.75 11.76
C ASN A 234 6.31 2.63 10.72
N ASP A 235 6.80 1.48 11.17
CA ASP A 235 6.95 0.30 10.33
C ASP A 235 5.56 -0.15 9.86
N ALA A 236 5.28 0.21 8.60
CA ALA A 236 4.72 -0.71 7.65
C ALA A 236 3.52 -1.55 8.19
N GLY A 237 2.55 -0.86 8.76
CA GLY A 237 1.21 -1.41 8.92
C GLY A 237 0.52 -1.55 7.56
N HIS A 238 -0.73 -2.00 7.57
CA HIS A 238 -1.56 -1.96 6.38
C HIS A 238 -1.89 -0.50 6.03
N LEU A 239 -1.20 0.01 5.02
CA LEU A 239 -1.50 1.32 4.47
C LEU A 239 -2.52 1.17 3.35
N GLN A 240 -3.74 1.64 3.59
CA GLN A 240 -4.70 1.85 2.51
C GLN A 240 -4.25 3.04 1.67
N ILE A 241 -3.59 2.79 0.55
CA ILE A 241 -3.16 3.88 -0.34
C ILE A 241 -4.29 4.22 -1.30
N PHE A 242 -4.87 5.41 -1.21
CA PHE A 242 -5.74 5.94 -2.24
C PHE A 242 -4.92 6.72 -3.25
N ASP A 243 -4.52 6.02 -4.31
CA ASP A 243 -3.74 6.62 -5.38
C ASP A 243 -4.67 7.25 -6.43
N SER A 244 -4.65 8.57 -6.52
CA SER A 244 -5.44 9.37 -7.45
C SER A 244 -4.57 10.06 -8.50
N HIS A 245 -5.19 10.70 -9.50
CA HIS A 245 -4.45 11.35 -10.59
C HIS A 245 -3.54 12.47 -10.08
N PHE A 246 -4.06 13.29 -9.17
CA PHE A 246 -3.37 14.46 -8.63
C PHE A 246 -2.88 14.28 -7.20
N THR A 247 -3.34 13.25 -6.50
CA THR A 247 -3.04 13.08 -5.07
C THR A 247 -2.77 11.62 -4.75
N VAL A 248 -1.99 11.38 -3.70
CA VAL A 248 -1.89 10.09 -3.03
C VAL A 248 -2.31 10.32 -1.60
N SER A 249 -3.34 9.63 -1.12
CA SER A 249 -3.74 9.68 0.27
C SER A 249 -3.37 8.37 0.97
N ARG A 250 -2.78 8.46 2.16
CA ARG A 250 -2.40 7.32 3.00
C ARG A 250 -2.85 7.58 4.44
N PRO A 251 -3.15 6.54 5.25
CA PRO A 251 -3.30 6.70 6.68
C PRO A 251 -2.06 7.37 7.27
N ASP A 252 -2.26 8.25 8.24
CA ASP A 252 -1.16 8.94 8.92
C ASP A 252 -0.41 8.05 9.92
N THR A 253 -1.07 6.97 10.36
CA THR A 253 -0.61 6.01 11.35
C THR A 253 -0.84 4.59 10.82
N PRO A 254 0.13 3.68 11.01
CA PRO A 254 -0.03 2.28 10.65
C PRO A 254 -1.07 1.58 11.54
N MET A 255 -1.70 0.56 10.98
CA MET A 255 -2.49 -0.43 11.71
C MET A 255 -1.97 -1.82 11.40
N ARG A 256 -2.09 -2.74 12.34
CA ARG A 256 -1.45 -4.06 12.27
C ARG A 256 -2.41 -5.12 12.77
N HIS A 257 -2.28 -6.35 12.29
CA HIS A 257 -2.99 -7.46 12.92
C HIS A 257 -2.28 -7.91 14.19
N VAL A 258 -3.07 -8.11 15.24
CA VAL A 258 -2.67 -8.79 16.47
C VAL A 258 -3.58 -9.99 16.63
N VAL A 259 -2.98 -11.17 16.71
CA VAL A 259 -3.68 -12.44 16.87
C VAL A 259 -3.52 -12.90 18.30
N PHE A 260 -4.64 -13.14 18.97
CA PHE A 260 -4.69 -13.77 20.28
C PHE A 260 -5.15 -15.20 20.07
N LEU A 261 -4.35 -16.16 20.52
CA LEU A 261 -4.64 -17.57 20.49
C LEU A 261 -4.83 -18.04 21.93
N GLY A 262 -6.01 -18.57 22.24
CA GLY A 262 -6.32 -19.19 23.52
C GLY A 262 -6.41 -20.71 23.43
N PRO A 263 -6.76 -21.38 24.53
CA PRO A 263 -6.88 -22.84 24.56
C PRO A 263 -7.98 -23.40 23.64
N GLN A 264 -9.05 -22.64 23.39
CA GLN A 264 -10.21 -23.10 22.61
C GLN A 264 -10.69 -22.11 21.56
N ASP A 265 -10.15 -20.90 21.57
CA ASP A 265 -10.59 -19.79 20.74
C ASP A 265 -9.39 -19.01 20.19
N TYR A 266 -9.70 -18.13 19.25
CA TYR A 266 -8.74 -17.17 18.73
C TYR A 266 -9.46 -15.87 18.38
N GLN A 267 -8.73 -14.76 18.42
CA GLN A 267 -9.21 -13.46 18.01
C GLN A 267 -8.16 -12.79 17.14
N ILE A 268 -8.55 -12.40 15.92
CA ILE A 268 -7.71 -11.59 15.04
C ILE A 268 -8.21 -10.16 15.17
N ARG A 269 -7.39 -9.28 15.74
CA ARG A 269 -7.69 -7.87 15.95
C ARG A 269 -6.90 -7.00 14.99
N TYR A 270 -7.54 -5.95 14.51
CA TYR A 270 -6.89 -4.92 13.71
C TYR A 270 -6.66 -3.70 14.59
N VAL A 271 -5.41 -3.47 14.96
CA VAL A 271 -5.01 -2.58 16.05
C VAL A 271 -4.28 -1.37 15.47
N GLY A 272 -4.76 -0.17 15.79
CA GLY A 272 -4.07 1.09 15.49
C GLY A 272 -3.07 1.49 16.59
N GLN A 273 -2.33 2.56 16.35
CA GLN A 273 -1.37 3.07 17.33
C GLN A 273 -2.03 3.68 18.57
N PHE A 274 -1.35 3.61 19.70
CA PHE A 274 -1.70 4.26 20.95
C PHE A 274 -0.77 5.44 21.25
N ASP A 275 -1.32 6.49 21.88
CA ASP A 275 -0.50 7.56 22.47
C ASP A 275 0.13 7.13 23.79
N ASP A 276 -0.63 6.39 24.61
CA ASP A 276 -0.20 5.90 25.91
C ASP A 276 0.31 4.45 25.80
N PRO A 277 1.59 4.18 26.09
CA PRO A 277 2.11 2.82 26.17
C PRO A 277 1.37 1.91 27.16
N ALA A 278 0.70 2.46 28.19
CA ALA A 278 -0.11 1.68 29.11
C ALA A 278 -1.32 1.04 28.42
N ASP A 279 -1.97 1.74 27.49
CA ASP A 279 -3.09 1.19 26.72
C ASP A 279 -2.60 0.11 25.73
N ALA A 280 -1.43 0.29 25.12
CA ALA A 280 -0.81 -0.75 24.29
C ALA A 280 -0.45 -2.01 25.09
N ARG A 281 0.10 -1.85 26.31
CA ARG A 281 0.35 -2.97 27.24
C ARG A 281 -0.94 -3.70 27.62
N ALA A 282 -2.02 -2.95 27.89
CA ALA A 282 -3.32 -3.53 28.17
C ALA A 282 -3.87 -4.28 26.95
N MET A 283 -3.73 -3.71 25.74
CA MET A 283 -4.16 -4.35 24.48
C MET A 283 -3.49 -5.72 24.30
N LEU A 284 -2.18 -5.82 24.52
CA LEU A 284 -1.45 -7.09 24.38
C LEU A 284 -1.84 -8.13 25.46
N ARG A 285 -2.40 -7.71 26.60
CA ARG A 285 -2.77 -8.62 27.71
C ARG A 285 -4.23 -9.05 27.69
N SER A 286 -5.14 -8.16 27.31
CA SER A 286 -6.59 -8.39 27.41
C SER A 286 -7.35 -8.16 26.11
N GLY A 287 -6.65 -7.87 25.00
CA GLY A 287 -7.27 -7.62 23.69
C GLY A 287 -8.00 -8.82 23.07
N SER A 288 -7.86 -10.01 23.65
CA SER A 288 -8.68 -11.18 23.31
C SER A 288 -10.14 -10.97 23.74
N ASN A 289 -10.41 -10.36 24.89
CA ASN A 289 -11.76 -10.09 25.36
C ASN A 289 -12.42 -8.96 24.54
N ASP A 290 -13.65 -9.17 24.07
CA ASP A 290 -14.35 -8.22 23.20
C ASP A 290 -14.62 -6.87 23.87
N GLU A 291 -15.00 -6.85 25.15
CA GLU A 291 -15.30 -5.62 25.89
C GLU A 291 -14.03 -4.80 26.15
N ASP A 292 -12.97 -5.46 26.59
CA ASP A 292 -11.66 -4.83 26.79
C ASP A 292 -11.08 -4.32 25.47
N PHE A 293 -11.19 -5.11 24.40
CA PHE A 293 -10.78 -4.70 23.07
C PHE A 293 -11.54 -3.45 22.64
N ALA A 294 -12.87 -3.42 22.73
CA ALA A 294 -13.67 -2.26 22.34
C ALA A 294 -13.31 -1.01 23.15
N ARG A 295 -13.12 -1.17 24.46
CA ARG A 295 -12.70 -0.09 25.38
C ARG A 295 -11.33 0.46 24.99
N LEU A 296 -10.34 -0.42 24.75
CA LEU A 296 -8.98 -0.01 24.42
C LEU A 296 -8.88 0.53 22.99
N ALA A 297 -9.58 -0.07 22.02
CA ALA A 297 -9.63 0.41 20.65
C ALA A 297 -10.15 1.85 20.56
N SER A 298 -11.08 2.24 21.43
CA SER A 298 -11.57 3.63 21.50
C SER A 298 -10.52 4.66 21.96
N ARG A 299 -9.41 4.20 22.57
CA ARG A 299 -8.28 5.03 23.03
C ARG A 299 -7.10 5.05 22.06
N GLN A 300 -7.21 4.34 20.94
CA GLN A 300 -6.22 4.43 19.87
C GLN A 300 -6.22 5.85 19.29
N ARG A 301 -5.06 6.25 18.76
CA ARG A 301 -4.93 7.47 17.98
C ARG A 301 -5.98 7.45 16.88
N PRO A 302 -6.76 8.54 16.71
CA PRO A 302 -7.70 8.61 15.61
C PRO A 302 -6.93 8.51 14.30
N GLN A 303 -7.38 7.61 13.43
CA GLN A 303 -6.82 7.47 12.08
C GLN A 303 -7.04 8.78 11.29
N GLY A 304 -5.95 9.47 10.98
CA GLY A 304 -5.94 10.59 10.06
C GLY A 304 -5.50 10.17 8.66
N TRP A 305 -5.64 11.10 7.71
CA TRP A 305 -5.22 10.90 6.32
C TRP A 305 -4.16 11.94 5.96
N ARG A 306 -2.99 11.48 5.52
CA ARG A 306 -2.00 12.33 4.86
C ARG A 306 -2.22 12.28 3.36
N THR A 307 -2.41 13.45 2.75
CA THR A 307 -2.60 13.57 1.30
C THR A 307 -1.44 14.33 0.69
N GLU A 308 -0.68 13.66 -0.18
CA GLU A 308 0.41 14.22 -0.96
C GLU A 308 -0.08 14.64 -2.34
N ILE A 309 0.28 15.83 -2.79
CA ILE A 309 -0.07 16.32 -4.12
C ILE A 309 1.03 15.90 -5.11
N LYS A 310 0.63 15.26 -6.22
CA LYS A 310 1.48 14.93 -7.36
C LYS A 310 1.74 16.17 -8.20
N TRP A 311 2.60 17.07 -7.73
CA TRP A 311 2.94 18.32 -8.42
C TRP A 311 3.27 18.17 -9.91
N PRO A 312 4.01 17.15 -10.38
CA PRO A 312 4.23 16.96 -11.82
C PRO A 312 2.94 16.84 -12.63
N ARG A 313 1.91 16.16 -12.09
CA ARG A 313 0.58 16.03 -12.72
C ARG A 313 -0.18 17.35 -12.70
N VAL A 314 -0.07 18.12 -11.61
CA VAL A 314 -0.66 19.46 -11.54
C VAL A 314 -0.04 20.38 -12.59
N TYR A 315 1.28 20.41 -12.70
CA TYR A 315 1.96 21.22 -13.70
C TYR A 315 1.65 20.78 -15.13
N GLY A 316 1.56 19.46 -15.36
CA GLY A 316 1.16 18.90 -16.64
C GLY A 316 -0.25 19.34 -17.06
N ALA A 317 -1.23 19.26 -16.15
CA ALA A 317 -2.59 19.73 -16.39
C ALA A 317 -2.66 21.24 -16.67
N VAL A 318 -1.90 22.06 -15.92
CA VAL A 318 -1.80 23.51 -16.17
C VAL A 318 -1.17 23.80 -17.53
N MET A 319 -0.11 23.08 -17.89
CA MET A 319 0.54 23.21 -19.20
C MET A 319 -0.41 22.81 -20.33
N LEU A 320 -1.15 21.71 -20.18
CA LEU A 320 -2.16 21.28 -21.16
C LEU A 320 -3.23 22.36 -21.36
N ALA A 321 -3.75 22.95 -20.29
CA ALA A 321 -4.71 24.03 -20.37
C ALA A 321 -4.11 25.27 -21.08
N GLY A 322 -2.88 25.64 -20.72
CA GLY A 322 -2.16 26.76 -21.31
C GLY A 322 -1.92 26.58 -22.81
N VAL A 323 -1.43 25.40 -23.23
CA VAL A 323 -1.22 25.06 -24.65
C VAL A 323 -2.56 25.08 -25.37
N THR A 324 -3.59 24.40 -24.85
CA THR A 324 -4.94 24.37 -25.45
C THR A 324 -5.51 25.76 -25.76
N LEU A 325 -5.19 26.76 -24.94
CA LEU A 325 -5.67 28.14 -25.08
C LEU A 325 -4.71 29.07 -25.83
N ALA A 326 -3.47 28.65 -26.08
CA ALA A 326 -2.43 29.51 -26.67
C ALA A 326 -2.83 30.19 -27.99
N PRO A 327 -3.56 29.55 -28.93
CA PRO A 327 -3.96 30.20 -30.17
C PRO A 327 -5.01 31.32 -30.00
N ALA A 328 -5.68 31.40 -28.85
CA ALA A 328 -6.66 32.46 -28.56
C ALA A 328 -6.02 33.86 -28.56
N ILE A 329 -4.79 33.97 -28.05
CA ILE A 329 -4.08 35.24 -27.87
C ILE A 329 -3.82 35.95 -29.21
N PRO A 330 -3.16 35.33 -30.21
CA PRO A 330 -2.92 36.00 -31.49
C PRO A 330 -4.22 36.29 -32.25
N LEU A 331 -5.24 35.44 -32.15
CA LEU A 331 -6.55 35.67 -32.77
C LEU A 331 -7.26 36.88 -32.15
N TRP A 332 -7.23 36.99 -30.82
CA TRP A 332 -7.77 38.15 -30.10
C TRP A 332 -7.04 39.44 -30.47
N ARG A 333 -5.69 39.42 -30.51
CA ARG A 333 -4.88 40.59 -30.92
C ARG A 333 -5.21 41.05 -32.34
N ARG A 334 -5.27 40.13 -33.31
CA ARG A 334 -5.63 40.44 -34.71
C ARG A 334 -7.01 41.08 -34.82
N ARG A 335 -7.98 40.55 -34.08
CA ARG A 335 -9.35 41.10 -34.05
C ARG A 335 -9.39 42.50 -33.46
N ARG A 336 -8.72 42.74 -32.33
CA ARG A 336 -8.64 44.06 -31.69
C ARG A 336 -8.01 45.09 -32.62
N ALA A 337 -6.95 44.73 -33.32
CA ALA A 337 -6.32 45.60 -34.33
C ALA A 337 -7.28 45.96 -35.47
N ARG A 338 -8.06 44.99 -35.99
CA ARG A 338 -9.08 45.26 -37.02
C ARG A 338 -10.21 46.17 -36.53
N GLN A 339 -10.64 46.02 -35.28
CA GLN A 339 -11.66 46.89 -34.70
C GLN A 339 -11.17 48.34 -34.54
N LEU A 340 -9.91 48.52 -34.11
CA LEU A 340 -9.30 49.85 -34.02
C LEU A 340 -9.13 50.50 -35.40
N ALA A 341 -8.76 49.73 -36.42
CA ALA A 341 -8.62 50.22 -37.80
C ALA A 341 -9.94 50.51 -38.53
N ALA A 342 -11.07 49.99 -38.03
CA ALA A 342 -12.40 50.21 -38.61
C ALA A 342 -13.19 51.32 -37.89
N GLY A 343 -12.68 51.83 -36.76
CA GLY A 343 -13.33 52.85 -35.94
C GLY A 343 -12.62 54.21 -35.91
N GLY A 344 -11.53 54.37 -36.68
CA GLY A 344 -10.89 55.65 -36.99
C GLY A 344 -10.92 55.87 -38.49
#